data_AF-A0A3M7GT35-F1
#
_entry.id   AF-A0A3M7GT35-F1
#
_cell.length_a   1.000
_cell.length_b   1.000
_cell.length_c   1.000
_cell.angle_alpha   90.00
_cell.angle_beta   90.00
_cell.angle_gamma   90.00
#
_symmetry.space_group_name_H-M   'P 1'
#
loop_
_entity.id
_entity.type
_entity.pdbx_description
1 polymer ?
#
loop_
_entity_poly.entity_id
_entity_poly.type
_entity_poly.pdbx_seq_one_letter_code
_entity_poly.pdbx_strand_id
1 'polypeptide(L)'
;METAAIVLLVAFGVLALIATNAPANRKPSQQYLLNAAVLVVAIIFGAKQAEPSYLDSLYIFDPKQLHDLSLKAIDQHGNDTRAIVDSIVGDLAADPKVANHVNLQEEWIFNNAGGAMGAMYIIHASITEYLIIFGTAIGTEGHTGRHTADDYFNILHGVQYAYAPGSFEPEVYPQGSVHHLKRGEVKQYSMREACFALEYARGWIPPMLGFGYADTFSSTLDFPTLWATTRVTGSQMIGNLLKGKV
;
A
#
# COMPACT_ATOMS: atom_id res chain seq x y z
N MET A 1 14.96 -10.69 15.34
CA MET A 1 15.21 -10.62 13.87
C MET A 1 14.66 -9.32 13.29
N GLU A 2 13.50 -8.83 13.79
CA GLU A 2 12.93 -7.49 13.52
C GLU A 2 13.92 -6.32 13.69
N THR A 3 14.79 -6.39 14.68
CA THR A 3 15.79 -5.35 14.98
C THR A 3 16.76 -5.11 13.82
N ALA A 4 17.12 -6.16 13.05
CA ALA A 4 18.06 -6.01 11.94
C ALA A 4 17.44 -5.30 10.73
N ALA A 5 16.15 -5.53 10.48
CA ALA A 5 15.40 -4.91 9.39
C ALA A 5 15.23 -3.41 9.62
N ILE A 6 14.78 -3.03 10.82
CA ILE A 6 14.65 -1.63 11.26
C ILE A 6 16.02 -0.96 11.22
N VAL A 7 17.07 -1.62 11.71
CA VAL A 7 18.44 -1.09 11.66
C VAL A 7 18.91 -0.87 10.23
N LEU A 8 18.61 -1.77 9.28
CA LEU A 8 19.04 -1.60 7.89
C LEU A 8 18.32 -0.43 7.19
N LEU A 9 17.01 -0.29 7.44
CA LEU A 9 16.16 0.75 6.84
C LEU A 9 16.47 2.14 7.43
N VAL A 10 16.64 2.21 8.76
CA VAL A 10 17.10 3.41 9.46
C VAL A 10 18.54 3.74 9.07
N ALA A 11 19.44 2.76 8.99
CA ALA A 11 20.82 2.99 8.55
C ALA A 11 20.85 3.53 7.11
N PHE A 12 20.03 2.99 6.20
CA PHE A 12 19.93 3.52 4.84
C PHE A 12 19.43 4.96 4.82
N GLY A 13 18.32 5.25 5.51
CA GLY A 13 17.76 6.60 5.60
C GLY A 13 18.73 7.62 6.21
N VAL A 14 19.39 7.25 7.31
CA VAL A 14 20.39 8.08 7.99
C VAL A 14 21.62 8.30 7.11
N LEU A 15 22.16 7.25 6.48
CA LEU A 15 23.33 7.37 5.61
C LEU A 15 23.02 8.19 4.35
N ALA A 16 21.83 8.02 3.75
CA ALA A 16 21.39 8.81 2.61
C ALA A 16 21.24 10.29 2.98
N LEU A 17 20.62 10.60 4.13
CA LEU A 17 20.47 11.96 4.63
C LEU A 17 21.83 12.62 4.96
N ILE A 18 22.78 11.85 5.52
CA ILE A 18 24.16 12.31 5.79
C ILE A 18 24.94 12.52 4.49
N ALA A 19 24.64 11.76 3.43
CA ALA A 19 25.26 11.91 2.12
C ALA A 19 24.77 13.17 1.39
N THR A 20 23.48 13.49 1.51
CA THR A 20 22.87 14.69 0.90
C THR A 20 23.13 15.98 1.67
N ASN A 21 23.24 15.93 3.01
CA ASN A 21 23.53 17.08 3.87
C ASN A 21 25.02 17.21 4.24
N ALA A 22 25.93 16.75 3.38
CA ALA A 22 27.36 16.81 3.62
C ALA A 22 27.84 18.27 3.82
N PRO A 23 28.61 18.59 4.88
CA PRO A 23 29.18 19.93 5.03
C PRO A 23 30.12 20.24 3.87
N ALA A 24 30.17 21.50 3.44
CA ALA A 24 30.91 22.00 2.27
C ALA A 24 32.42 21.69 2.25
N ASN A 25 32.98 21.14 3.33
CA ASN A 25 34.41 20.86 3.51
C ASN A 25 34.76 19.37 3.67
N ARG A 26 33.87 18.44 3.28
CA ARG A 26 34.21 17.00 3.27
C ARG A 26 35.28 16.70 2.22
N LYS A 27 36.31 15.94 2.61
CA LYS A 27 37.32 15.47 1.66
C LYS A 27 36.67 14.50 0.64
N PRO A 28 37.05 14.55 -0.65
CA PRO A 28 36.48 13.66 -1.67
C PRO A 28 36.51 12.17 -1.28
N SER A 29 37.59 11.71 -0.65
CA SER A 29 37.73 10.32 -0.17
C SER A 29 36.69 9.93 0.87
N GLN A 30 36.28 10.83 1.76
CA GLN A 30 35.23 10.58 2.75
C GLN A 30 33.85 10.50 2.09
N GLN A 31 33.61 11.31 1.05
CA GLN A 31 32.37 11.25 0.27
C GLN A 31 32.29 9.96 -0.54
N TYR A 32 33.39 9.49 -1.15
CA TYR A 32 33.42 8.20 -1.85
C TYR A 32 33.15 7.02 -0.91
N LEU A 33 33.73 7.02 0.30
CA LEU A 33 33.47 6.00 1.31
C LEU A 33 32.01 6.00 1.78
N LEU A 34 31.42 7.18 2.00
CA LEU A 34 30.01 7.30 2.37
C LEU A 34 29.08 6.83 1.24
N ASN A 35 29.34 7.24 0.00
CA ASN A 35 28.56 6.79 -1.16
C ASN A 35 28.67 5.27 -1.35
N ALA A 36 29.87 4.70 -1.18
CA ALA A 36 30.08 3.26 -1.22
C ALA A 36 29.32 2.55 -0.09
N ALA A 37 29.31 3.09 1.13
CA ALA A 37 28.53 2.54 2.24
C ALA A 37 27.01 2.59 1.96
N VAL A 38 26.49 3.71 1.44
CA VAL A 38 25.09 3.84 1.02
C VAL A 38 24.75 2.81 -0.05
N LEU A 39 25.62 2.65 -1.06
CA LEU A 39 25.44 1.68 -2.14
C LEU A 39 25.44 0.24 -1.61
N VAL A 40 26.37 -0.11 -0.72
CA VAL A 40 26.43 -1.43 -0.09
C VAL A 40 25.18 -1.71 0.74
N VAL A 41 24.71 -0.75 1.54
CA VAL A 41 23.46 -0.89 2.29
C VAL A 41 22.26 -1.03 1.36
N ALA A 42 22.20 -0.25 0.27
CA ALA A 42 21.15 -0.37 -0.75
C ALA A 42 21.14 -1.75 -1.42
N ILE A 43 22.33 -2.29 -1.76
CA ILE A 43 22.48 -3.62 -2.35
C ILE A 43 22.04 -4.69 -1.36
N ILE A 44 22.47 -4.63 -0.11
CA ILE A 44 22.08 -5.60 0.93
C ILE A 44 20.57 -5.53 1.18
N PHE A 45 20.00 -4.33 1.27
CA PHE A 45 18.57 -4.13 1.41
C PHE A 45 17.82 -4.71 0.21
N GLY A 46 18.22 -4.36 -1.02
CA GLY A 46 17.63 -4.89 -2.25
C GLY A 46 17.74 -6.41 -2.35
N ALA A 47 18.88 -7.01 -1.97
CA ALA A 47 19.07 -8.45 -1.95
C ALA A 47 18.17 -9.14 -0.91
N LYS A 48 17.98 -8.53 0.26
CA LYS A 48 17.06 -9.02 1.30
C LYS A 48 15.59 -8.95 0.87
N GLN A 49 15.22 -7.94 0.10
CA GLN A 49 13.87 -7.82 -0.49
C GLN A 49 13.60 -8.90 -1.54
N ALA A 50 14.63 -9.50 -2.13
CA ALA A 50 14.51 -10.61 -3.05
C ALA A 50 14.35 -11.98 -2.34
N GLU A 51 14.49 -12.03 -1.01
CA GLU A 51 14.31 -13.22 -0.19
C GLU A 51 12.86 -13.27 0.34
N PRO A 52 11.97 -14.15 -0.19
CA PRO A 52 10.55 -14.13 0.16
C PRO A 52 10.28 -14.38 1.65
N SER A 53 11.04 -15.29 2.26
CA SER A 53 10.92 -15.63 3.69
C SER A 53 11.23 -14.47 4.64
N TYR A 54 12.13 -13.57 4.23
CA TYR A 54 12.42 -12.36 4.99
C TYR A 54 11.24 -11.39 4.93
N LEU A 55 10.68 -11.19 3.75
CA LEU A 55 9.51 -10.34 3.56
C LEU A 55 8.28 -10.85 4.30
N ASP A 56 8.01 -12.15 4.23
CA ASP A 56 6.89 -12.79 4.93
C ASP A 56 6.98 -12.61 6.45
N SER A 57 8.19 -12.55 7.01
CA SER A 57 8.38 -12.31 8.45
C SER A 57 8.04 -10.88 8.91
N LEU A 58 7.89 -9.94 7.97
CA LEU A 58 7.55 -8.55 8.26
C LEU A 58 6.03 -8.32 8.21
N TYR A 59 5.26 -9.26 7.70
CA TYR A 59 3.83 -9.08 7.46
C TYR A 59 2.99 -9.43 8.68
N ILE A 60 2.05 -8.56 9.04
CA ILE A 60 1.10 -8.80 10.14
C ILE A 60 -0.26 -9.25 9.64
N PHE A 61 -0.55 -9.04 8.35
CA PHE A 61 -1.78 -9.53 7.72
C PHE A 61 -1.50 -10.73 6.83
N ASP A 62 -2.46 -11.65 6.79
CA ASP A 62 -2.43 -12.79 5.88
C ASP A 62 -3.51 -12.61 4.80
N PRO A 63 -3.18 -12.71 3.49
CA PRO A 63 -4.15 -12.50 2.42
C PRO A 63 -5.39 -13.40 2.53
N LYS A 64 -5.21 -14.66 2.97
CA LYS A 64 -6.33 -15.60 3.10
C LYS A 64 -7.22 -15.19 4.27
N GLN A 65 -6.65 -14.78 5.40
CA GLN A 65 -7.43 -14.28 6.53
C GLN A 65 -8.20 -13.01 6.19
N LEU A 66 -7.61 -12.08 5.44
CA LEU A 66 -8.33 -10.88 4.97
C LEU A 66 -9.46 -11.22 3.99
N HIS A 67 -9.26 -12.23 3.14
CA HIS A 67 -10.32 -12.73 2.26
C HIS A 67 -11.46 -13.38 3.05
N ASP A 68 -11.14 -14.28 3.98
CA ASP A 68 -12.12 -14.93 4.86
C ASP A 68 -12.89 -13.88 5.69
N LEU A 69 -12.21 -12.84 6.18
CA LEU A 69 -12.82 -11.69 6.87
C LEU A 69 -13.78 -10.92 5.97
N SER A 70 -13.38 -10.65 4.72
CA SER A 70 -14.22 -9.97 3.73
C SER A 70 -15.48 -10.77 3.43
N LEU A 71 -15.35 -12.08 3.22
CA LEU A 71 -16.48 -12.97 2.98
C LEU A 71 -17.44 -13.03 4.17
N LYS A 72 -16.91 -13.10 5.40
CA LYS A 72 -17.72 -13.06 6.62
C LYS A 72 -18.55 -11.78 6.69
N ALA A 73 -17.94 -10.62 6.45
CA ALA A 73 -18.64 -9.34 6.48
C ALA A 73 -19.73 -9.25 5.38
N ILE A 74 -19.44 -9.74 4.17
CA ILE A 74 -20.43 -9.82 3.08
C ILE A 74 -21.58 -10.76 3.45
N ASP A 75 -21.33 -11.92 4.05
CA ASP A 75 -22.39 -12.85 4.48
C ASP A 75 -23.32 -12.21 5.53
N GLN A 76 -22.75 -11.41 6.43
CA GLN A 76 -23.49 -10.74 7.51
C GLN A 76 -24.30 -9.53 7.04
N HIS A 77 -23.82 -8.81 6.01
CA HIS A 77 -24.34 -7.48 5.66
C HIS A 77 -24.78 -7.34 4.19
N GLY A 78 -24.60 -8.36 3.37
CA GLY A 78 -25.05 -8.43 1.99
C GLY A 78 -24.43 -7.33 1.11
N ASN A 79 -25.23 -6.34 0.73
CA ASN A 79 -24.82 -5.23 -0.14
C ASN A 79 -24.69 -3.89 0.61
N ASP A 80 -24.82 -3.87 1.94
CA ASP A 80 -24.61 -2.66 2.73
C ASP A 80 -23.10 -2.42 2.93
N THR A 81 -22.50 -1.68 2.00
CA THR A 81 -21.06 -1.37 2.01
C THR A 81 -20.61 -0.72 3.31
N ARG A 82 -21.44 0.14 3.93
CA ARG A 82 -21.08 0.80 5.19
C ARG A 82 -20.96 -0.23 6.32
N ALA A 83 -21.98 -1.08 6.46
CA ALA A 83 -21.98 -2.12 7.48
C ALA A 83 -20.84 -3.15 7.27
N ILE A 84 -20.52 -3.50 6.01
CA ILE A 84 -19.37 -4.35 5.68
C ILE A 84 -18.06 -3.72 6.17
N VAL A 85 -17.82 -2.44 5.83
CA VAL A 85 -16.60 -1.74 6.26
C VAL A 85 -16.51 -1.64 7.77
N ASP A 86 -17.61 -1.29 8.45
CA ASP A 86 -17.67 -1.24 9.92
C ASP A 86 -17.36 -2.59 10.56
N SER A 87 -17.90 -3.68 10.01
CA SER A 87 -17.63 -5.04 10.48
C SER A 87 -16.16 -5.42 10.32
N ILE A 88 -15.56 -5.15 9.15
CA ILE A 88 -14.14 -5.47 8.88
C ILE A 88 -13.24 -4.71 9.85
N VAL A 89 -13.42 -3.40 9.99
CA VAL A 89 -12.60 -2.57 10.88
C VAL A 89 -12.80 -2.96 12.35
N GLY A 90 -14.04 -3.26 12.75
CA GLY A 90 -14.36 -3.74 14.09
C GLY A 90 -13.70 -5.07 14.42
N ASP A 91 -13.74 -6.05 13.50
CA ASP A 91 -13.09 -7.35 13.67
C ASP A 91 -11.56 -7.21 13.75
N LEU A 92 -10.96 -6.37 12.90
CA LEU A 92 -9.52 -6.08 12.96
C LEU A 92 -9.11 -5.39 14.27
N ALA A 93 -9.95 -4.48 14.77
CA ALA A 93 -9.74 -3.82 16.06
C ALA A 93 -9.88 -4.79 17.25
N ALA A 94 -10.66 -5.86 17.09
CA ALA A 94 -10.86 -6.88 18.11
C ALA A 94 -9.76 -7.97 18.11
N ASP A 95 -9.02 -8.15 17.01
CA ASP A 95 -7.92 -9.12 16.94
C ASP A 95 -6.67 -8.58 17.67
N PRO A 96 -6.26 -9.18 18.81
CA PRO A 96 -5.11 -8.71 19.58
C PRO A 96 -3.79 -8.69 18.80
N LYS A 97 -3.67 -9.46 17.70
CA LYS A 97 -2.46 -9.50 16.88
C LYS A 97 -2.25 -8.23 16.06
N VAL A 98 -3.33 -7.64 15.57
CA VAL A 98 -3.28 -6.50 14.64
C VAL A 98 -3.89 -5.22 15.20
N ALA A 99 -4.70 -5.30 16.27
CA ALA A 99 -5.41 -4.15 16.85
C ALA A 99 -4.52 -2.92 17.11
N ASN A 100 -3.26 -3.14 17.54
CA ASN A 100 -2.31 -2.05 17.77
C ASN A 100 -1.82 -1.35 16.49
N HIS A 101 -2.13 -1.89 15.31
CA HIS A 101 -1.71 -1.42 14.00
C HIS A 101 -2.89 -0.95 13.14
N VAL A 102 -4.10 -0.92 13.68
CA VAL A 102 -5.33 -0.50 13.00
C VAL A 102 -5.62 0.99 13.30
N ASN A 103 -5.88 1.76 12.26
CA ASN A 103 -6.31 3.15 12.33
C ASN A 103 -7.83 3.25 12.45
N LEU A 104 -8.33 3.57 13.64
CA LEU A 104 -9.77 3.74 13.88
C LEU A 104 -10.28 5.16 13.59
N GLN A 105 -9.40 6.12 13.27
CA GLN A 105 -9.82 7.42 12.77
C GLN A 105 -10.13 7.31 11.29
N GLU A 106 -11.42 7.15 10.99
CA GLU A 106 -11.93 7.12 9.64
C GLU A 106 -11.82 8.50 8.98
N GLU A 107 -11.04 8.57 7.90
CA GLU A 107 -10.91 9.74 7.03
C GLU A 107 -10.92 9.24 5.57
N TRP A 108 -11.93 9.64 4.81
CA TRP A 108 -12.04 9.34 3.38
C TRP A 108 -11.34 10.41 2.57
N ILE A 109 -10.44 9.97 1.68
CA ILE A 109 -9.60 10.85 0.88
C ILE A 109 -9.72 10.43 -0.58
N PHE A 110 -9.91 11.38 -1.50
CA PHE A 110 -9.87 11.07 -2.93
C PHE A 110 -8.47 10.57 -3.32
N ASN A 111 -8.43 9.62 -4.25
CA ASN A 111 -7.21 9.07 -4.81
C ASN A 111 -7.32 9.10 -6.33
N ASN A 112 -6.41 9.85 -6.96
CA ASN A 112 -6.26 9.94 -8.40
C ASN A 112 -4.89 9.36 -8.78
N ALA A 113 -4.90 8.26 -9.52
CA ALA A 113 -3.67 7.61 -9.97
C ALA A 113 -3.91 6.75 -11.23
N GLY A 114 -2.98 6.84 -12.19
CA GLY A 114 -3.04 6.04 -13.42
C GLY A 114 -4.25 6.34 -14.30
N GLY A 115 -4.82 7.55 -14.21
CA GLY A 115 -6.05 7.96 -14.88
C GLY A 115 -7.34 7.54 -14.16
N ALA A 116 -7.24 6.72 -13.11
CA ALA A 116 -8.38 6.31 -12.30
C ALA A 116 -8.62 7.29 -11.15
N MET A 117 -9.88 7.39 -10.71
CA MET A 117 -10.30 8.16 -9.55
C MET A 117 -11.18 7.31 -8.64
N GLY A 118 -10.84 7.27 -7.36
CA GLY A 118 -11.66 6.67 -6.31
C GLY A 118 -11.52 7.44 -5.01
N ALA A 119 -12.08 6.89 -3.95
CA ALA A 119 -11.86 7.34 -2.59
C ALA A 119 -11.29 6.19 -1.76
N MET A 120 -10.43 6.53 -0.81
CA MET A 120 -9.82 5.55 0.09
C MET A 120 -9.99 5.92 1.56
N TYR A 121 -10.08 4.89 2.39
CA TYR A 121 -9.92 4.98 3.84
C TYR A 121 -8.74 4.10 4.26
N ILE A 122 -7.73 4.72 4.88
CA ILE A 122 -6.51 4.04 5.33
C ILE A 122 -6.72 3.38 6.69
N ILE A 123 -6.82 2.05 6.70
CA ILE A 123 -6.93 1.23 7.91
C ILE A 123 -5.55 0.92 8.49
N HIS A 124 -4.54 0.70 7.65
CA HIS A 124 -3.14 0.48 8.05
C HIS A 124 -2.19 1.01 6.98
N ALA A 125 -1.05 1.57 7.41
CA ALA A 125 0.09 1.81 6.53
C ALA A 125 1.42 1.66 7.28
N SER A 126 2.35 0.93 6.68
CA SER A 126 3.74 0.74 7.10
C SER A 126 4.66 0.78 5.87
N ILE A 127 5.97 0.62 6.05
CA ILE A 127 6.93 0.53 4.93
C ILE A 127 6.71 -0.76 4.12
N THR A 128 6.16 -1.81 4.74
CA THR A 128 6.00 -3.12 4.09
C THR A 128 4.57 -3.54 3.76
N GLU A 129 3.56 -2.89 4.35
CA GLU A 129 2.15 -3.21 4.12
C GLU A 129 1.27 -1.96 4.17
N TYR A 130 0.18 -1.97 3.40
CA TYR A 130 -0.98 -1.16 3.72
C TYR A 130 -2.25 -1.98 3.63
N LEU A 131 -3.28 -1.52 4.34
CA LEU A 131 -4.64 -2.04 4.26
C LEU A 131 -5.56 -0.83 4.14
N ILE A 132 -6.33 -0.76 3.07
CA ILE A 132 -7.26 0.35 2.83
C ILE A 132 -8.61 -0.20 2.36
N ILE A 133 -9.67 0.58 2.55
CA ILE A 133 -10.83 0.47 1.67
C ILE A 133 -10.58 1.39 0.50
N PHE A 134 -10.71 0.88 -0.73
CA PHE A 134 -10.68 1.69 -1.94
C PHE A 134 -11.91 1.40 -2.79
N GLY A 135 -12.45 2.44 -3.43
CA GLY A 135 -13.53 2.24 -4.38
C GLY A 135 -14.07 3.54 -4.95
N THR A 136 -15.17 3.39 -5.68
CA THR A 136 -15.89 4.49 -6.33
C THR A 136 -17.39 4.20 -6.25
N ALA A 137 -18.18 5.26 -6.08
CA ALA A 137 -19.63 5.16 -6.11
C ALA A 137 -20.22 5.30 -7.53
N ILE A 138 -19.42 5.76 -8.50
CA ILE A 138 -19.90 6.14 -9.86
C ILE A 138 -19.05 5.55 -10.98
N GLY A 139 -18.08 4.71 -10.65
CA GLY A 139 -17.18 4.06 -11.59
C GLY A 139 -15.83 4.77 -11.79
N THR A 140 -14.87 4.04 -12.36
CA THR A 140 -13.52 4.48 -12.72
C THR A 140 -12.86 3.47 -13.67
N GLU A 141 -11.86 3.91 -14.43
CA GLU A 141 -10.97 3.05 -15.20
C GLU A 141 -9.56 3.64 -15.25
N GLY A 142 -8.55 2.79 -15.42
CA GLY A 142 -7.18 3.28 -15.54
C GLY A 142 -6.13 2.19 -15.56
N HIS A 143 -4.89 2.63 -15.47
CA HIS A 143 -3.70 1.80 -15.38
C HIS A 143 -3.49 1.36 -13.94
N THR A 144 -3.24 0.06 -13.68
CA THR A 144 -3.05 -0.44 -12.30
C THR A 144 -1.80 0.10 -11.63
N GLY A 145 -0.81 0.54 -12.41
CA GLY A 145 0.54 0.86 -11.91
C GLY A 145 1.44 -0.37 -11.97
N ARG A 146 2.76 -0.14 -11.92
CA ARG A 146 3.77 -1.19 -11.79
C ARG A 146 4.38 -1.09 -10.40
N HIS A 147 3.92 -1.95 -9.50
CA HIS A 147 4.22 -1.82 -8.08
C HIS A 147 5.33 -2.76 -7.60
N THR A 148 6.01 -2.34 -6.55
CA THR A 148 7.05 -3.08 -5.81
C THR A 148 6.47 -3.98 -4.71
N ALA A 149 5.15 -4.16 -4.71
CA ALA A 149 4.38 -4.98 -3.80
C ALA A 149 3.36 -5.82 -4.57
N ASP A 150 2.94 -6.93 -3.97
CA ASP A 150 1.73 -7.62 -4.37
C ASP A 150 0.52 -6.87 -3.84
N ASP A 151 -0.57 -6.85 -4.59
CA ASP A 151 -1.80 -6.15 -4.22
C ASP A 151 -3.01 -7.07 -4.36
N TYR A 152 -3.87 -7.08 -3.35
CA TYR A 152 -5.01 -7.97 -3.21
C TYR A 152 -6.28 -7.13 -3.03
N PHE A 153 -7.13 -7.11 -4.05
CA PHE A 153 -8.42 -6.42 -4.01
C PHE A 153 -9.51 -7.44 -3.67
N ASN A 154 -9.94 -7.48 -2.40
CA ASN A 154 -11.09 -8.27 -1.99
C ASN A 154 -12.36 -7.47 -2.30
N ILE A 155 -13.12 -7.88 -3.31
CA ILE A 155 -14.27 -7.11 -3.79
C ILE A 155 -15.42 -7.20 -2.78
N LEU A 156 -15.70 -6.09 -2.10
CA LEU A 156 -16.72 -5.98 -1.05
C LEU A 156 -18.10 -5.64 -1.62
N HIS A 157 -18.14 -4.91 -2.73
CA HIS A 157 -19.36 -4.51 -3.42
C HIS A 157 -19.05 -4.30 -4.90
N GLY A 158 -20.00 -4.61 -5.78
CA GLY A 158 -19.87 -4.37 -7.22
C GLY A 158 -19.01 -5.40 -7.95
N VAL A 159 -18.43 -4.97 -9.08
CA VAL A 159 -17.59 -5.80 -9.96
C VAL A 159 -16.38 -5.00 -10.44
N GLN A 160 -15.19 -5.57 -10.25
CA GLN A 160 -13.96 -5.07 -10.87
C GLN A 160 -13.66 -5.90 -12.12
N TYR A 161 -13.17 -5.22 -13.15
CA TYR A 161 -12.65 -5.85 -14.36
C TYR A 161 -11.17 -5.56 -14.48
N ALA A 162 -10.40 -6.50 -15.00
CA ALA A 162 -9.01 -6.27 -15.36
C ALA A 162 -8.70 -6.92 -16.71
N TYR A 163 -7.70 -6.40 -17.41
CA TYR A 163 -7.17 -7.07 -18.58
C TYR A 163 -5.68 -6.76 -18.76
N ALA A 164 -4.95 -7.74 -19.31
CA ALA A 164 -3.56 -7.58 -19.72
C ALA A 164 -3.46 -7.55 -21.26
N PRO A 165 -2.60 -6.70 -21.85
CA PRO A 165 -2.38 -6.67 -23.29
C PRO A 165 -2.08 -8.05 -23.87
N GLY A 166 -2.76 -8.39 -24.97
CA GLY A 166 -2.68 -9.72 -25.61
C GLY A 166 -3.77 -10.69 -25.18
N SER A 167 -4.52 -10.39 -24.11
CA SER A 167 -5.78 -11.06 -23.79
C SER A 167 -6.93 -10.36 -24.51
N PHE A 168 -7.89 -11.14 -25.01
CA PHE A 168 -9.07 -10.61 -25.72
C PHE A 168 -10.35 -10.64 -24.88
N GLU A 169 -10.32 -11.32 -23.73
CA GLU A 169 -11.42 -11.39 -22.77
C GLU A 169 -10.99 -10.74 -21.45
N PRO A 170 -11.91 -10.03 -20.75
CA PRO A 170 -11.59 -9.44 -19.46
C PRO A 170 -11.57 -10.51 -18.36
N GLU A 171 -10.70 -10.30 -17.39
CA GLU A 171 -10.85 -10.90 -16.07
C GLU A 171 -12.01 -10.18 -15.34
N VAL A 172 -12.89 -10.94 -14.70
CA VAL A 172 -14.08 -10.42 -14.02
C VAL A 172 -14.06 -10.85 -12.56
N TYR A 173 -14.09 -9.87 -11.67
CA TYR A 173 -14.00 -10.03 -10.23
C TYR A 173 -15.28 -9.49 -9.57
N PRO A 174 -16.31 -10.33 -9.39
CA PRO A 174 -17.54 -9.95 -8.69
C PRO A 174 -17.34 -9.84 -7.18
N GLN A 175 -18.34 -9.32 -6.46
CA GLN A 175 -18.39 -9.33 -4.99
C GLN A 175 -18.03 -10.72 -4.42
N GLY A 176 -17.18 -10.72 -3.40
CA GLY A 176 -16.67 -11.93 -2.75
C GLY A 176 -15.51 -12.60 -3.49
N SER A 177 -15.00 -12.02 -4.58
CA SER A 177 -13.77 -12.50 -5.24
C SER A 177 -12.54 -11.70 -4.84
N VAL A 178 -11.36 -12.17 -5.25
CA VAL A 178 -10.08 -11.46 -5.06
C VAL A 178 -9.38 -11.28 -6.39
N HIS A 179 -9.07 -10.03 -6.73
CA HIS A 179 -8.09 -9.74 -7.77
C HIS A 179 -6.71 -9.63 -7.13
N HIS A 180 -5.81 -10.56 -7.46
CA HIS A 180 -4.40 -10.51 -7.05
C HIS A 180 -3.57 -9.94 -8.18
N LEU A 181 -3.11 -8.70 -8.02
CA LEU A 181 -2.14 -8.07 -8.90
C LEU A 181 -0.74 -8.37 -8.36
N LYS A 182 0.01 -9.22 -9.07
CA LYS A 182 1.34 -9.61 -8.63
C LYS A 182 2.32 -8.47 -8.77
N ARG A 183 3.32 -8.47 -7.89
CA ARG A 183 4.42 -7.52 -7.93
C ARG A 183 5.02 -7.40 -9.33
N GLY A 184 5.11 -6.17 -9.81
CA GLY A 184 5.68 -5.85 -11.12
C GLY A 184 4.77 -6.15 -12.31
N GLU A 185 3.61 -6.79 -12.14
CA GLU A 185 2.62 -6.90 -13.20
C GLU A 185 1.88 -5.57 -13.42
N VAL A 186 1.26 -5.44 -14.58
CA VAL A 186 0.51 -4.26 -15.01
C VAL A 186 -0.71 -4.72 -15.78
N LYS A 187 -1.86 -4.11 -15.49
CA LYS A 187 -3.11 -4.31 -16.20
C LYS A 187 -3.79 -2.96 -16.43
N GLN A 188 -4.75 -2.92 -17.35
CA GLN A 188 -5.84 -1.95 -17.20
C GLN A 188 -6.85 -2.56 -16.23
N TYR A 189 -7.45 -1.72 -15.40
CA TYR A 189 -8.59 -2.12 -14.59
C TYR A 189 -9.75 -1.14 -14.76
N SER A 190 -10.95 -1.60 -14.44
CA SER A 190 -12.12 -0.73 -14.33
C SER A 190 -13.08 -1.23 -13.26
N MET A 191 -13.77 -0.28 -12.64
CA MET A 191 -14.98 -0.49 -11.86
C MET A 191 -16.06 0.30 -12.58
N ARG A 192 -16.96 -0.34 -13.33
CA ARG A 192 -17.85 0.40 -14.25
C ARG A 192 -18.99 1.13 -13.55
N GLU A 193 -19.34 0.65 -12.36
CA GLU A 193 -20.40 1.18 -11.50
C GLU A 193 -19.84 1.30 -10.07
N ALA A 194 -20.72 1.44 -9.07
CA ALA A 194 -20.33 1.41 -7.67
C ALA A 194 -19.57 0.11 -7.34
N CYS A 195 -18.33 0.24 -6.87
CA CYS A 195 -17.48 -0.88 -6.51
C CYS A 195 -16.53 -0.46 -5.40
N PHE A 196 -16.40 -1.30 -4.37
CA PHE A 196 -15.51 -1.09 -3.25
C PHE A 196 -14.77 -2.39 -2.92
N ALA A 197 -13.52 -2.28 -2.53
CA ALA A 197 -12.67 -3.40 -2.16
C ALA A 197 -11.91 -3.12 -0.86
N LEU A 198 -11.67 -4.18 -0.08
CA LEU A 198 -10.61 -4.19 0.91
C LEU A 198 -9.32 -4.50 0.16
N GLU A 199 -8.50 -3.47 -0.02
CA GLU A 199 -7.24 -3.52 -0.75
C GLU A 199 -6.09 -3.70 0.24
N TYR A 200 -5.33 -4.77 0.02
CA TYR A 200 -4.18 -5.12 0.83
C TYR A 200 -2.94 -5.25 -0.04
N ALA A 201 -1.94 -4.43 0.22
CA ALA A 201 -0.64 -4.56 -0.43
C ALA A 201 0.44 -5.01 0.54
N ARG A 202 1.33 -5.88 0.04
CA ARG A 202 2.50 -6.39 0.78
C ARG A 202 3.77 -6.42 -0.07
N GLY A 203 4.82 -5.78 0.43
CA GLY A 203 6.07 -5.54 -0.31
C GLY A 203 6.62 -4.17 0.00
N TRP A 204 7.44 -3.58 -0.87
CA TRP A 204 8.00 -2.27 -0.57
C TRP A 204 7.00 -1.17 -0.94
N ILE A 205 6.34 -0.55 0.05
CA ILE A 205 5.22 0.39 -0.16
C ILE A 205 5.65 1.80 -0.60
N PRO A 206 6.67 2.46 0.01
CA PRO A 206 7.00 3.86 -0.32
C PRO A 206 7.19 4.19 -1.82
N PRO A 207 7.82 3.33 -2.66
CA PRO A 207 7.91 3.60 -4.10
C PRO A 207 6.55 3.71 -4.80
N MET A 208 5.50 3.07 -4.27
CA MET A 208 4.14 3.14 -4.83
C MET A 208 3.53 4.54 -4.69
N LEU A 209 3.93 5.32 -3.68
CA LEU A 209 3.44 6.70 -3.48
C LEU A 209 3.76 7.62 -4.66
N GLY A 210 4.88 7.37 -5.36
CA GLY A 210 5.22 8.13 -6.57
C GLY A 210 4.15 8.00 -7.66
N PHE A 211 3.60 6.79 -7.85
CA PHE A 211 2.47 6.56 -8.74
C PHE A 211 1.18 7.17 -8.17
N GLY A 212 0.91 6.96 -6.88
CA GLY A 212 -0.28 7.48 -6.19
C GLY A 212 -0.39 9.01 -6.17
N TYR A 213 0.72 9.74 -6.36
CA TYR A 213 0.73 11.21 -6.42
C TYR A 213 0.87 11.78 -7.84
N ALA A 214 1.16 10.94 -8.83
CA ALA A 214 1.53 11.41 -10.17
C ALA A 214 0.41 12.25 -10.81
N ASP A 215 -0.83 11.78 -10.75
CA ASP A 215 -1.96 12.52 -11.33
C ASP A 215 -2.31 13.77 -10.52
N THR A 216 -2.02 13.81 -9.22
CA THR A 216 -2.19 15.05 -8.45
C THR A 216 -1.23 16.12 -8.95
N PHE A 217 0.03 15.79 -9.21
CA PHE A 217 1.02 16.77 -9.69
C PHE A 217 0.88 17.12 -11.17
N SER A 218 0.34 16.22 -11.98
CA SER A 218 0.30 16.38 -13.45
C SER A 218 -1.10 16.61 -14.03
N SER A 219 -2.15 16.44 -13.24
CA SER A 219 -3.55 16.54 -13.68
C SER A 219 -4.39 17.39 -12.73
N THR A 220 -4.72 16.89 -11.53
CA THR A 220 -5.77 17.50 -10.71
C THR A 220 -5.32 18.74 -9.95
N LEU A 221 -4.03 18.82 -9.60
CA LEU A 221 -3.44 19.89 -8.78
C LEU A 221 -4.15 20.06 -7.41
N ASP A 222 -4.79 19.01 -6.91
CA ASP A 222 -5.49 19.00 -5.63
C ASP A 222 -4.52 18.81 -4.45
N PHE A 223 -3.81 19.88 -4.12
CA PHE A 223 -2.86 19.91 -3.01
C PHE A 223 -3.50 19.68 -1.62
N PRO A 224 -4.73 20.12 -1.32
CA PRO A 224 -5.44 19.71 -0.11
C PRO A 224 -5.56 18.19 0.03
N THR A 225 -5.98 17.48 -1.03
CA THR A 225 -6.06 16.01 -1.03
C THR A 225 -4.66 15.39 -0.90
N LEU A 226 -3.66 15.91 -1.61
CA LEU A 226 -2.27 15.46 -1.44
C LEU A 226 -1.79 15.56 0.02
N TRP A 227 -2.10 16.68 0.68
CA TRP A 227 -1.76 16.89 2.08
C TRP A 227 -2.46 15.90 2.99
N ALA A 228 -3.77 15.67 2.80
CA ALA A 228 -4.52 14.69 3.58
C ALA A 228 -3.90 13.30 3.45
N THR A 229 -3.65 12.83 2.22
CA THR A 229 -3.00 11.54 1.96
C THR A 229 -1.61 11.46 2.59
N THR A 230 -0.78 12.49 2.41
CA THR A 230 0.58 12.51 2.95
C THR A 230 0.58 12.49 4.48
N ARG A 231 -0.29 13.27 5.11
CA ARG A 231 -0.41 13.35 6.57
C ARG A 231 -0.88 12.03 7.16
N VAL A 232 -1.95 11.44 6.63
CA VAL A 232 -2.51 10.19 7.16
C VAL A 232 -1.54 9.04 6.94
N THR A 233 -1.07 8.83 5.70
CA THR A 233 -0.10 7.78 5.39
C THR A 233 1.19 7.94 6.18
N GLY A 234 1.76 9.16 6.22
CA GLY A 234 2.98 9.44 6.96
C GLY A 234 2.82 9.21 8.47
N SER A 235 1.72 9.65 9.06
CA SER A 235 1.44 9.41 10.48
C SER A 235 1.30 7.92 10.79
N GLN A 236 0.63 7.15 9.92
CA GLN A 236 0.48 5.70 10.09
C GLN A 236 1.83 4.98 9.92
N MET A 237 2.59 5.29 8.87
CA MET A 237 3.90 4.67 8.63
C MET A 237 4.87 4.95 9.79
N ILE A 238 4.97 6.21 10.24
CA ILE A 238 5.82 6.58 11.37
C ILE A 238 5.33 5.91 12.66
N GLY A 239 4.02 5.93 12.92
CA GLY A 239 3.43 5.31 14.11
C GLY A 239 3.66 3.80 14.17
N ASN A 240 3.57 3.11 13.04
CA ASN A 240 3.86 1.67 12.95
C ASN A 240 5.35 1.38 13.13
N LEU A 241 6.24 2.19 12.54
CA LEU A 241 7.68 2.08 12.77
C LEU A 241 8.06 2.23 14.25
N LEU A 242 7.45 3.18 14.95
CA LEU A 242 7.67 3.37 16.40
C LEU A 242 7.18 2.18 17.25
N LYS A 243 6.22 1.41 16.73
CA LYS A 243 5.73 0.16 17.34
C LYS A 243 6.56 -1.07 16.93
N GLY A 244 7.63 -0.89 16.13
CA GLY A 244 8.47 -1.96 15.62
C GLY A 244 7.94 -2.63 14.35
N LYS A 245 6.81 -2.17 13.81
CA LYS A 245 6.28 -2.66 12.53
C LYS A 245 6.97 -1.92 11.39
N VAL A 246 7.76 -2.66 10.61
CA VAL A 246 8.40 -2.17 9.39
C VAL A 246 7.36 -2.09 8.29
#